data_AF-A0A917EZ75-F1
#
_entry.id   AF-A0A917EZ75-F1
#
_cell.length_a   1.000
_cell.length_b   1.000
_cell.length_c   1.000
_cell.angle_alpha   90.00
_cell.angle_beta   90.00
_cell.angle_gamma   90.00
#
_symmetry.space_group_name_H-M   'P 1'
#
loop_
_entity.id
_entity.type
_entity.pdbx_description
1 polymer ?
#
loop_
_entity_poly.entity_id
_entity_poly.type
_entity_poly.pdbx_seq_one_letter_code
_entity_poly.pdbx_strand_id
1 'polypeptide(L)'
;MAEHRSRSTQSPPRVVTLTPAPAVDRVYVSDGIVPGVVNRVSYQNSLLAGKGLNIAHGLSLVSPHVKAVVALGPIDGAPAHRGWWPDLADGVVEVVDVRRPVRQNSIITTVDGHTTNLNEEPAALDPAEWAATVDRTLAMIEHIKADRLVIGGALPRAADTGGSVDLVPLLEQARARGALIAIDMSGTALSRYARHPLVDIIKPNLSELQQIALEPLRTFGDVVAAARAVIRHHGAPLTVVVSLGEDGLLGVRADAVSWAPALTVAVANTTGAGDAALAGVLSVIDREPSTEHPLDKAIALGATWGSLAVAHPTSRPPHLPAEPLVSVHPIDLDRELSVHRGAAARSGLTGVHA
;
A
#
# COMPACT_ATOMS: atom_id res chain seq x y z
N MET A 1 -35.45 29.49 4.88
CA MET A 1 -34.67 29.18 6.10
C MET A 1 -34.25 27.74 6.01
N ALA A 2 -32.95 27.50 6.11
CA ALA A 2 -32.30 26.23 5.87
C ALA A 2 -32.65 25.19 6.95
N GLU A 3 -32.95 23.97 6.51
CA GLU A 3 -32.66 22.77 7.31
C GLU A 3 -31.73 21.88 6.50
N HIS A 4 -30.44 22.19 6.64
CA HIS A 4 -29.34 21.37 6.19
C HIS A 4 -29.19 20.23 7.22
N ARG A 5 -29.88 19.10 7.00
CA ARG A 5 -29.67 17.86 7.75
C ARG A 5 -29.69 16.64 6.83
N SER A 6 -28.52 16.24 6.35
CA SER A 6 -28.04 14.87 6.59
C SER A 6 -26.52 14.84 6.40
N ARG A 7 -25.77 15.02 7.50
CA ARG A 7 -24.41 14.45 7.54
C ARG A 7 -24.63 12.95 7.64
N SER A 8 -24.48 12.25 6.53
CA SER A 8 -24.25 10.80 6.54
C SER A 8 -22.96 10.56 7.32
N THR A 9 -23.07 10.36 8.64
CA THR A 9 -21.95 9.90 9.45
C THR A 9 -21.82 8.41 9.21
N GLN A 10 -21.12 8.05 8.13
CA GLN A 10 -20.71 6.67 7.88
C GLN A 10 -19.98 6.18 9.14
N SER A 11 -20.34 5.00 9.63
CA SER A 11 -19.67 4.43 10.81
C SER A 11 -18.17 4.29 10.52
N PRO A 12 -17.29 4.50 11.51
CA PRO A 12 -15.85 4.44 11.30
C PRO A 12 -15.45 3.05 10.74
N PRO A 13 -14.46 3.00 9.84
CA PRO A 13 -14.06 1.77 9.17
C PRO A 13 -13.56 0.73 10.18
N ARG A 14 -13.98 -0.54 10.04
CA ARG A 14 -13.52 -1.64 10.90
C ARG A 14 -12.61 -2.54 10.07
N VAL A 15 -11.31 -2.46 10.31
CA VAL A 15 -10.31 -3.05 9.39
C VAL A 15 -9.32 -3.93 10.14
N VAL A 16 -9.13 -5.14 9.63
CA VAL A 16 -7.98 -5.96 9.97
C VAL A 16 -6.97 -5.84 8.83
N THR A 17 -5.72 -5.54 9.16
CA THR A 17 -4.61 -5.67 8.21
C THR A 17 -3.78 -6.90 8.56
N LEU A 18 -3.23 -7.54 7.53
CA LEU A 18 -2.28 -8.63 7.66
C LEU A 18 -0.98 -8.23 6.95
N THR A 19 0.12 -8.33 7.67
CA THR A 19 1.49 -8.25 7.12
C THR A 19 2.17 -9.61 7.26
N PRO A 20 2.14 -10.46 6.22
CA PRO A 20 2.70 -11.82 6.27
C PRO A 20 4.23 -11.86 6.38
N ALA A 21 4.90 -10.87 5.81
CA ALA A 21 6.36 -10.75 5.83
C ALA A 21 6.77 -9.28 6.06
N PRO A 22 6.86 -8.84 7.33
CA PRO A 22 7.40 -7.53 7.66
C PRO A 22 8.90 -7.45 7.30
N ALA A 23 9.44 -6.24 7.33
CA ALA A 23 10.87 -5.98 7.16
C ALA A 23 11.33 -4.93 8.15
N VAL A 24 12.61 -4.92 8.50
CA VAL A 24 13.22 -3.74 9.12
C VAL A 24 13.80 -2.88 8.01
N ASP A 25 13.21 -1.71 7.81
CA ASP A 25 13.75 -0.71 6.89
C ASP A 25 14.86 0.06 7.60
N ARG A 26 16.10 -0.11 7.13
CA ARG A 26 17.28 0.64 7.56
C ARG A 26 17.56 1.75 6.55
N VAL A 27 17.25 2.97 6.93
CA VAL A 27 17.52 4.15 6.11
C VAL A 27 18.89 4.69 6.46
N TYR A 28 19.72 4.91 5.44
CA TYR A 28 21.05 5.49 5.52
C TYR A 28 21.09 6.75 4.66
N VAL A 29 21.53 7.87 5.23
CA VAL A 29 21.79 9.09 4.44
C VAL A 29 23.28 9.20 4.16
N SER A 30 23.66 9.37 2.89
CA SER A 30 25.06 9.49 2.46
C SER A 30 25.17 10.37 1.22
N ASP A 31 26.38 10.71 0.78
CA ASP A 31 26.62 11.43 -0.48
C ASP A 31 26.52 10.51 -1.72
N GLY A 32 26.04 9.27 -1.55
CA GLY A 32 25.97 8.25 -2.58
C GLY A 32 26.69 6.97 -2.20
N ILE A 33 26.52 5.94 -3.04
CA ILE A 33 27.27 4.68 -2.93
C ILE A 33 28.34 4.66 -4.01
N VAL A 34 29.60 4.62 -3.59
CA VAL A 34 30.73 4.39 -4.48
C VAL A 34 31.21 2.95 -4.31
N PRO A 35 31.14 2.10 -5.36
CA PRO A 35 31.65 0.73 -5.29
C PRO A 35 33.15 0.68 -4.99
N GLY A 36 33.57 -0.29 -4.18
CA GLY A 36 34.98 -0.56 -3.90
C GLY A 36 35.64 0.36 -2.84
N VAL A 37 34.90 1.29 -2.23
CA VAL A 37 35.41 2.16 -1.16
C VAL A 37 34.55 2.11 0.10
N VAL A 38 35.08 2.66 1.19
CA VAL A 38 34.33 2.83 2.44
C VAL A 38 33.35 3.99 2.29
N ASN A 39 32.07 3.69 2.29
CA ASN A 39 30.99 4.67 2.31
C ASN A 39 30.64 5.00 3.77
N ARG A 40 30.59 6.29 4.12
CA ARG A 40 30.19 6.75 5.46
C ARG A 40 28.81 7.37 5.37
N VAL A 41 27.98 7.06 6.37
CA VAL A 41 26.61 7.56 6.46
C VAL A 41 26.58 8.70 7.49
N SER A 42 25.88 9.79 7.17
CA SER A 42 25.70 10.94 8.05
C SER A 42 24.52 10.77 9.00
N TYR A 43 23.57 9.92 8.64
CA TYR A 43 22.40 9.57 9.43
C TYR A 43 22.00 8.11 9.17
N GLN A 44 21.48 7.46 10.22
CA GLN A 44 20.85 6.15 10.10
C GLN A 44 19.58 6.09 10.94
N ASN A 45 18.58 5.35 10.45
CA ASN A 45 17.37 5.03 11.19
C ASN A 45 16.92 3.59 10.89
N SER A 46 16.22 2.96 11.83
CA SER A 46 15.66 1.62 11.66
C SER A 46 14.21 1.61 12.13
N LEU A 47 13.31 1.15 11.27
CA LEU A 47 11.88 1.06 11.57
C LEU A 47 11.37 -0.31 11.13
N LEU A 48 10.55 -0.96 11.97
CA LEU A 48 9.79 -2.11 11.49
C LEU A 48 8.78 -1.59 10.48
N ALA A 49 8.89 -2.06 9.25
CA ALA A 49 8.08 -1.72 8.12
C ALA A 49 7.21 -2.90 7.67
N GLY A 50 6.17 -2.57 6.93
CA GLY A 50 5.21 -3.51 6.39
C GLY A 50 3.98 -2.76 5.92
N LYS A 51 3.58 -2.99 4.67
CA LYS A 51 2.46 -2.24 4.08
C LYS A 51 1.20 -2.35 4.94
N GLY A 52 0.87 -3.54 5.45
CA GLY A 52 -0.26 -3.73 6.36
C GLY A 52 -0.16 -2.95 7.68
N LEU A 53 1.05 -2.84 8.27
CA LEU A 53 1.28 -2.01 9.46
C LEU A 53 1.11 -0.52 9.17
N ASN A 54 1.60 -0.04 8.02
CA ASN A 54 1.48 1.36 7.63
C ASN A 54 0.03 1.74 7.29
N ILE A 55 -0.70 0.84 6.63
CA ILE A 55 -2.14 1.00 6.37
C ILE A 55 -2.91 1.04 7.69
N ALA A 56 -2.62 0.13 8.63
CA ALA A 56 -3.23 0.14 9.96
C ALA A 56 -2.93 1.42 10.72
N HIS A 57 -1.72 1.96 10.61
CA HIS A 57 -1.36 3.25 11.20
C HIS A 57 -2.26 4.35 10.68
N GLY A 58 -2.33 4.54 9.36
CA GLY A 58 -3.18 5.58 8.75
C GLY A 58 -4.66 5.44 9.15
N LEU A 59 -5.19 4.21 9.15
CA LEU A 59 -6.58 3.96 9.55
C LEU A 59 -6.82 4.19 11.05
N SER A 60 -5.85 3.90 11.91
CA SER A 60 -5.97 4.08 13.36
C SER A 60 -6.08 5.55 13.79
N LEU A 61 -5.64 6.47 12.93
CA LEU A 61 -5.80 7.92 13.16
C LEU A 61 -7.26 8.37 13.05
N VAL A 62 -8.11 7.61 12.34
CA VAL A 62 -9.51 7.98 12.07
C VAL A 62 -10.52 6.94 12.56
N SER A 63 -10.07 5.79 13.03
CA SER A 63 -10.93 4.73 13.54
C SER A 63 -10.32 4.00 14.75
N PRO A 64 -11.10 3.78 15.82
CA PRO A 64 -10.67 2.95 16.95
C PRO A 64 -10.79 1.45 16.67
N HIS A 65 -11.28 1.04 15.48
CA HIS A 65 -11.58 -0.36 15.14
C HIS A 65 -10.60 -0.93 14.12
N VAL A 66 -9.32 -0.83 14.44
CA VAL A 66 -8.23 -1.32 13.58
C VAL A 66 -7.39 -2.34 14.33
N LYS A 67 -7.11 -3.47 13.68
CA LYS A 67 -6.18 -4.49 14.15
C LYS A 67 -5.15 -4.80 13.07
N ALA A 68 -3.89 -4.88 13.43
CA ALA A 68 -2.79 -5.18 12.52
C ALA A 68 -2.13 -6.49 12.94
N VAL A 69 -2.42 -7.57 12.21
CA VAL A 69 -1.77 -8.87 12.42
C VAL A 69 -0.45 -8.90 11.67
N VAL A 70 0.61 -9.31 12.36
CA VAL A 70 1.96 -9.41 11.79
C VAL A 70 2.62 -10.72 12.21
N ALA A 71 3.10 -11.49 11.22
CA ALA A 71 3.96 -12.64 11.47
C ALA A 71 5.39 -12.14 11.68
N LEU A 72 5.88 -12.20 12.92
CA LEU A 72 7.07 -11.46 13.33
C LEU A 72 8.06 -12.35 14.06
N GLY A 73 9.29 -12.40 13.56
CA GLY A 73 10.37 -13.11 14.20
C GLY A 73 11.31 -12.20 14.97
N PRO A 74 12.45 -12.73 15.44
CA PRO A 74 13.47 -11.94 16.10
C PRO A 74 13.99 -10.83 15.19
N ILE A 75 14.28 -9.67 15.79
CA ILE A 75 14.93 -8.54 15.13
C ILE A 75 16.26 -8.28 15.85
N ASP A 76 17.36 -8.24 15.10
CA ASP A 76 18.71 -8.03 15.65
C ASP A 76 19.05 -9.00 16.81
N GLY A 77 18.57 -10.23 16.73
CA GLY A 77 18.80 -11.28 17.73
C GLY A 77 17.92 -11.19 18.98
N ALA A 78 16.98 -10.25 19.05
CA ALA A 78 16.07 -10.08 20.18
C ALA A 78 14.60 -10.26 19.75
N PRO A 79 13.69 -10.67 20.66
CA PRO A 79 12.26 -10.63 20.40
C PRO A 79 11.81 -9.22 20.03
N ALA A 80 10.86 -9.13 19.10
CA ALA A 80 10.21 -7.87 18.80
C ALA A 80 9.42 -7.37 20.02
N HIS A 81 9.32 -6.05 20.16
CA HIS A 81 8.65 -5.38 21.25
C HIS A 81 8.02 -4.08 20.76
N ARG A 82 7.16 -3.48 21.58
CA ARG A 82 6.38 -2.27 21.28
C ARG A 82 7.20 -1.12 20.67
N GLY A 83 8.48 -1.00 21.04
CA GLY A 83 9.41 0.03 20.55
C GLY A 83 9.70 -0.03 19.04
N TRP A 84 9.37 -1.13 18.36
CA TRP A 84 9.52 -1.25 16.90
C TRP A 84 8.38 -0.57 16.11
N TRP A 85 7.28 -0.20 16.76
CA TRP A 85 6.13 0.44 16.11
C TRP A 85 5.53 1.59 16.94
N PRO A 86 6.34 2.51 17.49
CA PRO A 86 5.92 3.46 18.54
C PRO A 86 4.67 4.27 18.15
N ASP A 87 4.49 4.54 16.86
CA ASP A 87 3.39 5.35 16.31
C ASP A 87 2.00 4.66 16.36
N LEU A 88 1.93 3.34 16.52
CA LEU A 88 0.67 2.58 16.57
C LEU A 88 0.15 2.46 18.00
N ALA A 89 -1.09 2.83 18.28
CA ALA A 89 -1.66 2.74 19.63
C ALA A 89 -1.58 1.31 20.25
N ASP A 90 -1.54 1.26 21.58
CA ASP A 90 -1.51 -0.01 22.31
C ASP A 90 -2.73 -0.86 21.98
N GLY A 91 -2.49 -2.15 21.74
CA GLY A 91 -3.52 -3.11 21.35
C GLY A 91 -3.94 -3.06 19.88
N VAL A 92 -3.35 -2.20 19.02
CA VAL A 92 -3.60 -2.27 17.57
C VAL A 92 -2.85 -3.45 16.94
N VAL A 93 -1.60 -3.68 17.34
CA VAL A 93 -0.74 -4.71 16.75
C VAL A 93 -0.93 -6.06 17.45
N GLU A 94 -1.16 -7.09 16.66
CA GLU A 94 -1.30 -8.48 17.06
C GLU A 94 -0.14 -9.29 16.46
N VAL A 95 0.83 -9.63 17.31
CA VAL A 95 2.00 -10.39 16.89
C VAL A 95 1.69 -11.88 16.88
N VAL A 96 2.07 -12.53 15.78
CA VAL A 96 2.20 -13.98 15.69
C VAL A 96 3.69 -14.29 15.60
N ASP A 97 4.24 -14.89 16.66
CA ASP A 97 5.66 -15.18 16.73
C ASP A 97 6.06 -16.22 15.68
N VAL A 98 7.10 -15.90 14.91
CA VAL A 98 7.73 -16.83 13.97
C VAL A 98 9.20 -17.01 14.29
N ARG A 99 9.76 -18.17 13.94
CA ARG A 99 11.10 -18.56 14.39
C ARG A 99 12.22 -17.83 13.66
N ARG A 100 12.03 -17.54 12.37
CA ARG A 100 13.08 -16.96 11.53
C ARG A 100 13.15 -15.45 11.71
N PRO A 101 14.35 -14.85 11.72
CA PRO A 101 14.50 -13.41 11.87
C PRO A 101 13.77 -12.61 10.80
N VAL A 102 13.35 -11.40 11.17
CA VAL A 102 12.77 -10.44 10.23
C VAL A 102 13.85 -10.02 9.23
N ARG A 103 13.48 -10.01 7.95
CA ARG A 103 14.36 -9.55 6.87
C ARG A 103 14.68 -8.05 6.99
N GLN A 104 15.79 -7.64 6.41
CA GLN A 104 16.19 -6.23 6.35
C GLN A 104 16.04 -5.66 4.93
N ASN A 105 15.57 -4.41 4.84
CA ASN A 105 15.76 -3.60 3.65
C ASN A 105 16.75 -2.48 3.98
N SER A 106 17.77 -2.29 3.15
CA SER A 106 18.68 -1.15 3.27
C SER A 106 18.32 -0.11 2.22
N ILE A 107 17.95 1.08 2.67
CA ILE A 107 17.55 2.21 1.84
C ILE A 107 18.64 3.26 1.98
N ILE A 108 19.43 3.47 0.92
CA ILE A 108 20.42 4.53 0.88
C ILE A 108 19.81 5.73 0.19
N THR A 109 19.68 6.84 0.90
CA THR A 109 19.18 8.12 0.39
C THR A 109 20.34 9.10 0.25
N THR A 110 20.45 9.72 -0.91
CA THR A 110 21.41 10.79 -1.16
C THR A 110 20.88 12.14 -0.69
N VAL A 111 21.77 13.10 -0.43
CA VAL A 111 21.40 14.46 0.01
C VAL A 111 20.48 15.17 -1.01
N ASP A 112 20.63 14.86 -2.30
CA ASP A 112 19.79 15.35 -3.40
C ASP A 112 18.52 14.49 -3.65
N GLY A 113 18.24 13.50 -2.79
CA GLY A 113 16.96 12.80 -2.73
C GLY A 113 16.83 11.53 -3.59
N HIS A 114 17.91 11.08 -4.23
CA HIS A 114 17.93 9.77 -4.89
C HIS A 114 17.97 8.63 -3.87
N THR A 115 17.30 7.52 -4.18
CA THR A 115 17.26 6.33 -3.30
C THR A 115 17.78 5.09 -4.01
N THR A 116 18.55 4.27 -3.29
CA THR A 116 18.96 2.92 -3.69
C THR A 116 18.47 1.93 -2.64
N ASN A 117 17.66 0.95 -3.06
CA ASN A 117 17.04 -0.01 -2.17
C ASN A 117 17.65 -1.41 -2.37
N LEU A 118 18.17 -1.99 -1.29
CA LEU A 118 18.64 -3.36 -1.22
C LEU A 118 17.70 -4.14 -0.31
N ASN A 119 16.79 -4.92 -0.91
CA ASN A 119 15.75 -5.63 -0.18
C ASN A 119 16.12 -7.10 -0.04
N GLU A 120 16.11 -7.63 1.18
CA GLU A 120 16.23 -9.06 1.41
C GLU A 120 14.91 -9.78 1.09
N GLU A 121 15.02 -11.04 0.69
CA GLU A 121 13.86 -11.90 0.48
C GLU A 121 13.17 -12.22 1.82
N PRO A 122 11.83 -12.31 1.85
CA PRO A 122 11.10 -12.78 3.02
C PRO A 122 11.59 -14.14 3.51
N ALA A 123 11.74 -14.27 4.84
CA ALA A 123 11.94 -15.56 5.45
C ALA A 123 10.75 -16.49 5.14
N ALA A 124 11.03 -17.76 4.85
CA ALA A 124 9.97 -18.74 4.68
C ALA A 124 9.29 -19.03 6.03
N LEU A 125 7.98 -19.18 6.02
CA LEU A 125 7.19 -19.58 7.18
C LEU A 125 7.00 -21.09 7.21
N ASP A 126 7.17 -21.68 8.39
CA ASP A 126 6.81 -23.07 8.63
C ASP A 126 5.26 -23.20 8.57
N PRO A 127 4.67 -24.31 8.08
CA PRO A 127 3.22 -24.40 7.86
C PRO A 127 2.36 -24.09 9.09
N ALA A 128 2.84 -24.47 10.29
CA ALA A 128 2.17 -24.16 11.55
C ALA A 128 2.20 -22.65 11.88
N GLU A 129 3.27 -21.94 11.52
CA GLU A 129 3.38 -20.48 11.71
C GLU A 129 2.39 -19.76 10.78
N TRP A 130 2.26 -20.22 9.53
CA TRP A 130 1.26 -19.69 8.61
C TRP A 130 -0.17 -19.97 9.10
N ALA A 131 -0.47 -21.19 9.54
CA ALA A 131 -1.76 -21.54 10.11
C ALA A 131 -2.11 -20.64 11.32
N ALA A 132 -1.17 -20.45 12.25
CA ALA A 132 -1.36 -19.55 13.39
C ALA A 132 -1.58 -18.09 12.96
N THR A 133 -0.91 -17.64 11.90
CA THR A 133 -1.10 -16.31 11.30
C THR A 133 -2.50 -16.13 10.73
N VAL A 134 -3.00 -17.15 10.03
CA VAL A 134 -4.37 -17.20 9.50
C VAL A 134 -5.38 -17.19 10.64
N ASP A 135 -5.23 -18.06 11.63
CA ASP A 135 -6.13 -18.18 12.77
C ASP A 135 -6.23 -16.87 13.56
N ARG A 136 -5.08 -16.21 13.84
CA ARG A 136 -5.07 -14.90 14.50
C ARG A 136 -5.78 -13.84 13.67
N THR A 137 -5.57 -13.84 12.35
CA THR A 137 -6.23 -12.92 11.42
C THR A 137 -7.75 -13.08 11.46
N LEU A 138 -8.23 -14.31 11.37
CA LEU A 138 -9.66 -14.63 11.43
C LEU A 138 -10.27 -14.28 12.79
N ALA A 139 -9.55 -14.57 13.89
CA ALA A 139 -9.97 -14.18 15.23
C ALA A 139 -10.11 -12.66 15.40
N MET A 140 -9.22 -11.87 14.78
CA MET A 140 -9.33 -10.41 14.80
C MET A 140 -10.50 -9.91 13.94
N ILE A 141 -10.76 -10.54 12.80
CA ILE A 141 -11.94 -10.23 11.97
C ILE A 141 -13.22 -10.41 12.78
N GLU A 142 -13.34 -11.51 13.54
CA GLU A 142 -14.50 -11.75 14.41
C GLU A 142 -14.55 -10.77 15.59
N HIS A 143 -13.42 -10.59 16.29
CA HIS A 143 -13.32 -9.77 17.49
C HIS A 143 -13.78 -8.33 17.24
N ILE A 144 -13.29 -7.72 16.17
CA ILE A 144 -13.69 -6.36 15.79
C ILE A 144 -14.77 -6.35 14.73
N LYS A 145 -15.46 -7.46 14.41
CA LYS A 145 -16.48 -7.51 13.35
C LYS A 145 -16.05 -6.73 12.11
N ALA A 146 -14.88 -7.08 11.57
CA ALA A 146 -14.22 -6.29 10.55
C ALA A 146 -15.04 -6.29 9.26
N ASP A 147 -15.19 -5.11 8.68
CA ASP A 147 -15.81 -4.94 7.36
C ASP A 147 -14.82 -5.30 6.25
N ARG A 148 -13.51 -5.26 6.55
CA ARG A 148 -12.46 -5.46 5.57
C ARG A 148 -11.23 -6.14 6.16
N LEU A 149 -10.67 -7.06 5.40
CA LEU A 149 -9.31 -7.57 5.53
C LEU A 149 -8.42 -6.94 4.46
N VAL A 150 -7.30 -6.36 4.88
CA VAL A 150 -6.28 -5.82 3.98
C VAL A 150 -5.02 -6.68 4.08
N ILE A 151 -4.57 -7.24 2.96
CA ILE A 151 -3.33 -8.02 2.91
C ILE A 151 -2.27 -7.16 2.22
N GLY A 152 -1.28 -6.73 2.99
CA GLY A 152 -0.27 -5.79 2.53
C GLY A 152 1.15 -6.34 2.66
N GLY A 153 1.96 -6.14 1.63
CA GLY A 153 3.39 -6.42 1.65
C GLY A 153 3.79 -7.66 0.86
N ALA A 154 4.99 -8.17 1.16
CA ALA A 154 5.51 -9.36 0.52
C ALA A 154 4.82 -10.61 1.08
N LEU A 155 4.69 -11.63 0.23
CA LEU A 155 4.15 -12.93 0.62
C LEU A 155 5.33 -13.89 0.87
N PRO A 156 5.48 -14.46 2.08
CA PRO A 156 6.57 -15.37 2.39
C PRO A 156 6.42 -16.67 1.61
N ARG A 157 7.54 -17.40 1.49
CA ARG A 157 7.52 -18.79 1.03
C ARG A 157 7.04 -19.71 2.14
N ALA A 158 6.42 -20.82 1.78
CA ALA A 158 6.18 -21.93 2.68
C ALA A 158 7.46 -22.77 2.78
N ALA A 159 7.90 -23.08 3.99
CA ALA A 159 9.18 -23.74 4.24
C ALA A 159 9.26 -25.18 3.70
N ASP A 160 8.12 -25.85 3.59
CA ASP A 160 7.97 -27.24 3.15
C ASP A 160 7.94 -27.40 1.63
N THR A 161 7.30 -26.46 0.93
CA THR A 161 7.13 -26.53 -0.54
C THR A 161 8.09 -25.61 -1.29
N GLY A 162 8.65 -24.58 -0.64
CA GLY A 162 9.45 -23.52 -1.27
C GLY A 162 8.64 -22.54 -2.15
N GLY A 163 7.36 -22.83 -2.41
CA GLY A 163 6.42 -21.93 -3.09
C GLY A 163 5.92 -20.83 -2.16
N SER A 164 5.19 -19.83 -2.67
CA SER A 164 4.53 -18.83 -1.82
C SER A 164 3.44 -19.48 -0.96
N VAL A 165 3.25 -18.97 0.27
CA VAL A 165 2.10 -19.40 1.09
C VAL A 165 0.78 -19.14 0.35
N ASP A 166 -0.21 -19.99 0.59
CA ASP A 166 -1.51 -19.88 -0.06
C ASP A 166 -2.47 -19.01 0.76
N LEU A 167 -3.00 -17.94 0.13
CA LEU A 167 -3.96 -17.04 0.76
C LEU A 167 -5.40 -17.51 0.57
N VAL A 168 -5.67 -18.37 -0.41
CA VAL A 168 -7.05 -18.72 -0.81
C VAL A 168 -7.91 -19.17 0.39
N PRO A 169 -7.44 -20.07 1.28
CA PRO A 169 -8.22 -20.46 2.46
C PRO A 169 -8.53 -19.29 3.39
N LEU A 170 -7.58 -18.37 3.60
CA LEU A 170 -7.80 -17.17 4.40
C LEU A 170 -8.84 -16.25 3.75
N LEU A 171 -8.77 -16.05 2.43
CA LEU A 171 -9.72 -15.20 1.70
C LEU A 171 -11.15 -15.73 1.80
N GLU A 172 -11.34 -17.05 1.63
CA GLU A 172 -12.65 -17.70 1.75
C GLU A 172 -13.21 -17.55 3.17
N GLN A 173 -12.39 -17.80 4.19
CA GLN A 173 -12.79 -17.72 5.58
C GLN A 173 -13.08 -16.29 6.04
N ALA A 174 -12.35 -15.30 5.53
CA ALA A 174 -12.63 -13.89 5.77
C ALA A 174 -13.96 -13.46 5.12
N ARG A 175 -14.21 -13.90 3.89
CA ARG A 175 -15.47 -13.65 3.17
C ARG A 175 -16.67 -14.30 3.85
N ALA A 176 -16.52 -15.53 4.35
CA ALA A 176 -17.56 -16.21 5.13
C ALA A 176 -17.94 -15.45 6.42
N ARG A 177 -17.04 -14.59 6.92
CA ARG A 177 -17.26 -13.70 8.07
C ARG A 177 -17.76 -12.30 7.68
N GLY A 178 -18.03 -12.07 6.39
CA GLY A 178 -18.52 -10.80 5.86
C GLY A 178 -17.45 -9.75 5.59
N ALA A 179 -16.15 -10.08 5.72
CA ALA A 179 -15.08 -9.13 5.44
C ALA A 179 -14.77 -9.07 3.94
N LEU A 180 -14.80 -7.86 3.39
CA LEU A 180 -14.29 -7.57 2.05
C LEU A 180 -12.75 -7.66 2.02
N ILE A 181 -12.17 -7.94 0.87
CA ILE A 181 -10.73 -8.13 0.71
C ILE A 181 -10.11 -6.96 -0.08
N ALA A 182 -9.11 -6.33 0.51
CA ALA A 182 -8.21 -5.39 -0.17
C ALA A 182 -6.79 -5.95 -0.20
N ILE A 183 -6.08 -5.75 -1.32
CA ILE A 183 -4.71 -6.23 -1.51
C ILE A 183 -3.79 -5.09 -1.93
N ASP A 184 -2.68 -4.97 -1.20
CA ASP A 184 -1.51 -4.16 -1.54
C ASP A 184 -0.25 -5.02 -1.44
N MET A 185 -0.20 -6.05 -2.28
CA MET A 185 0.96 -6.91 -2.45
C MET A 185 1.81 -6.41 -3.61
N SER A 186 3.02 -6.98 -3.75
CA SER A 186 3.93 -6.65 -4.85
C SER A 186 4.37 -7.91 -5.61
N GLY A 187 4.88 -7.72 -6.82
CA GLY A 187 5.40 -8.79 -7.67
C GLY A 187 4.36 -9.85 -8.07
N THR A 188 4.81 -11.10 -8.19
CA THR A 188 3.98 -12.22 -8.69
C THR A 188 2.74 -12.49 -7.83
N ALA A 189 2.82 -12.20 -6.52
CA ALA A 189 1.67 -12.33 -5.62
C ALA A 189 0.54 -11.38 -6.03
N LEU A 190 0.85 -10.12 -6.36
CA LEU A 190 -0.15 -9.19 -6.85
C LEU A 190 -0.77 -9.67 -8.16
N SER A 191 0.02 -10.12 -9.14
CA SER A 191 -0.49 -10.64 -10.41
C SER A 191 -1.42 -11.85 -10.22
N ARG A 192 -1.09 -12.76 -9.28
CA ARG A 192 -1.90 -13.93 -8.95
C ARG A 192 -3.23 -13.52 -8.34
N TYR A 193 -3.22 -12.70 -7.29
CA TYR A 193 -4.42 -12.40 -6.52
C TYR A 193 -5.26 -11.26 -7.10
N ALA A 194 -4.69 -10.39 -7.94
CA ALA A 194 -5.46 -9.37 -8.68
C ALA A 194 -6.54 -9.96 -9.60
N ARG A 195 -6.43 -11.25 -9.94
CA ARG A 195 -7.39 -11.99 -10.78
C ARG A 195 -8.32 -12.87 -9.95
N HIS A 196 -8.20 -12.87 -8.63
CA HIS A 196 -8.94 -13.78 -7.76
C HIS A 196 -10.32 -13.20 -7.41
N PRO A 197 -11.44 -13.91 -7.65
CA PRO A 197 -12.81 -13.38 -7.52
C PRO A 197 -13.16 -12.89 -6.10
N LEU A 198 -12.44 -13.36 -5.09
CA LEU A 198 -12.63 -12.93 -3.70
C LEU A 198 -11.99 -11.57 -3.38
N VAL A 199 -11.31 -10.89 -4.29
CA VAL A 199 -10.63 -9.61 -4.04
C VAL A 199 -11.50 -8.44 -4.50
N ASP A 200 -11.81 -7.49 -3.62
CA ASP A 200 -12.66 -6.33 -3.95
C ASP A 200 -11.86 -5.10 -4.36
N ILE A 201 -10.64 -4.95 -3.82
CA ILE A 201 -9.78 -3.80 -4.09
C ILE A 201 -8.34 -4.27 -4.30
N ILE A 202 -7.70 -3.79 -5.35
CA ILE A 202 -6.24 -3.86 -5.52
C ILE A 202 -5.65 -2.46 -5.63
N LYS A 203 -4.44 -2.26 -5.09
CA LYS A 203 -3.71 -0.99 -5.26
C LYS A 203 -2.34 -1.18 -5.92
N PRO A 204 -2.26 -1.44 -7.23
CA PRO A 204 -0.98 -1.39 -7.94
C PRO A 204 -0.44 0.04 -8.03
N ASN A 205 0.88 0.20 -8.08
CA ASN A 205 1.49 1.37 -8.71
C ASN A 205 1.60 1.18 -10.24
N LEU A 206 2.07 2.21 -10.97
CA LEU A 206 2.24 2.14 -12.43
C LEU A 206 3.09 0.94 -12.89
N SER A 207 4.23 0.70 -12.23
CA SER A 207 5.14 -0.41 -12.58
C SER A 207 4.50 -1.78 -12.33
N GLU A 208 3.81 -1.92 -11.20
CA GLU A 208 3.06 -3.13 -10.86
C GLU A 208 1.91 -3.38 -11.84
N LEU A 209 1.19 -2.33 -12.27
CA LEU A 209 0.12 -2.47 -13.27
C LEU A 209 0.68 -2.87 -14.64
N GLN A 210 1.80 -2.29 -15.07
CA GLN A 210 2.52 -2.70 -16.29
C GLN A 210 2.90 -4.19 -16.24
N GLN A 211 3.35 -4.69 -15.09
CA GLN A 211 3.68 -6.13 -14.93
C GLN A 211 2.43 -7.01 -15.04
N ILE A 212 1.28 -6.56 -14.54
CA ILE A 212 0.02 -7.31 -14.64
C ILE A 212 -0.51 -7.30 -16.08
N ALA A 213 -0.40 -6.16 -16.77
CA ALA A 213 -0.89 -5.94 -18.12
C ALA A 213 0.06 -6.50 -19.19
N LEU A 214 1.34 -6.71 -18.86
CA LEU A 214 2.41 -7.16 -19.75
C LEU A 214 2.66 -6.19 -20.92
N GLU A 215 2.45 -4.90 -20.71
CA GLU A 215 2.64 -3.83 -21.70
C GLU A 215 3.11 -2.52 -21.04
N PRO A 216 3.83 -1.65 -21.77
CA PRO A 216 4.20 -0.33 -21.28
C PRO A 216 2.97 0.58 -21.21
N LEU A 217 2.84 1.36 -20.14
CA LEU A 217 1.73 2.30 -19.94
C LEU A 217 2.28 3.72 -19.92
N ARG A 218 1.92 4.53 -20.92
CA ARG A 218 2.49 5.87 -21.15
C ARG A 218 1.52 6.99 -20.87
N THR A 219 0.24 6.76 -21.12
CA THR A 219 -0.82 7.76 -20.97
C THR A 219 -1.81 7.36 -19.87
N PHE A 220 -2.65 8.30 -19.45
CA PHE A 220 -3.80 7.98 -18.60
C PHE A 220 -4.74 6.97 -19.27
N GLY A 221 -4.93 7.07 -20.58
CA GLY A 221 -5.72 6.13 -21.38
C GLY A 221 -5.21 4.70 -21.27
N ASP A 222 -3.89 4.51 -21.39
CA ASP A 222 -3.26 3.19 -21.23
C ASP A 222 -3.53 2.60 -19.85
N VAL A 223 -3.36 3.42 -18.79
CA VAL A 223 -3.60 3.00 -17.40
C VAL A 223 -5.06 2.59 -17.19
N VAL A 224 -6.01 3.39 -17.68
CA VAL A 224 -7.45 3.09 -17.58
C VAL A 224 -7.78 1.80 -18.35
N ALA A 225 -7.23 1.62 -19.55
CA ALA A 225 -7.45 0.44 -20.37
C ALA A 225 -6.91 -0.83 -19.69
N ALA A 226 -5.68 -0.77 -19.16
CA ALA A 226 -5.05 -1.86 -18.41
C ALA A 226 -5.84 -2.22 -17.15
N ALA A 227 -6.23 -1.23 -16.34
CA ALA A 227 -7.05 -1.46 -15.16
C ALA A 227 -8.41 -2.10 -15.50
N ARG A 228 -9.08 -1.64 -16.57
CA ARG A 228 -10.32 -2.25 -17.05
C ARG A 228 -10.11 -3.68 -17.57
N ALA A 229 -8.97 -3.98 -18.18
CA ALA A 229 -8.64 -5.35 -18.58
C ALA A 229 -8.52 -6.28 -17.36
N VAL A 230 -7.86 -5.83 -16.29
CA VAL A 230 -7.78 -6.58 -15.02
C VAL A 230 -9.18 -6.85 -14.46
N ILE A 231 -10.05 -5.83 -14.42
CA ILE A 231 -11.44 -5.97 -13.94
C ILE A 231 -12.22 -6.98 -14.77
N ARG A 232 -12.14 -6.92 -16.10
CA ARG A 232 -12.83 -7.88 -17.00
C ARG A 232 -12.34 -9.32 -16.78
N HIS A 233 -11.05 -9.51 -16.57
CA HIS A 233 -10.48 -10.84 -16.31
C HIS A 233 -10.83 -11.40 -14.93
N HIS A 234 -11.00 -10.54 -13.93
CA HIS A 234 -11.39 -10.93 -12.58
C HIS A 234 -12.81 -11.51 -12.54
N GLY A 235 -13.73 -10.90 -13.30
CA GLY A 235 -15.10 -11.44 -13.49
C GLY A 235 -16.06 -11.19 -12.33
N ALA A 236 -15.65 -10.47 -11.28
CA ALA A 236 -16.50 -9.99 -10.20
C ALA A 236 -16.23 -8.50 -9.91
N PRO A 237 -17.06 -7.82 -9.09
CA PRO A 237 -16.84 -6.40 -8.76
C PRO A 237 -15.45 -6.16 -8.17
N LEU A 238 -14.67 -5.31 -8.84
CA LEU A 238 -13.30 -4.96 -8.45
C LEU A 238 -13.11 -3.45 -8.59
N THR A 239 -12.50 -2.84 -7.57
CA THR A 239 -11.94 -1.48 -7.68
C THR A 239 -10.42 -1.56 -7.81
N VAL A 240 -9.89 -1.03 -8.90
CA VAL A 240 -8.44 -0.91 -9.13
C VAL A 240 -8.01 0.50 -8.79
N VAL A 241 -7.18 0.66 -7.76
CA VAL A 241 -6.65 1.95 -7.31
C VAL A 241 -5.20 2.08 -7.76
N VAL A 242 -4.92 2.87 -8.78
CA VAL A 242 -3.58 3.01 -9.35
C VAL A 242 -2.91 4.27 -8.81
N SER A 243 -1.79 4.10 -8.09
CA SER A 243 -0.94 5.22 -7.69
C SER A 243 0.03 5.59 -8.82
N LEU A 244 0.02 6.86 -9.24
CA LEU A 244 0.75 7.39 -10.39
C LEU A 244 1.87 8.38 -10.01
N GLY A 245 2.27 8.40 -8.73
CA GLY A 245 3.30 9.32 -8.24
C GLY A 245 2.82 10.78 -8.29
N GLU A 246 3.57 11.64 -8.97
CA GLU A 246 3.24 13.07 -9.15
C GLU A 246 1.89 13.29 -9.85
N ASP A 247 1.47 12.33 -10.68
CA ASP A 247 0.17 12.37 -11.35
C ASP A 247 -1.01 12.06 -10.42
N GLY A 248 -0.77 11.65 -9.18
CA GLY A 248 -1.80 11.41 -8.17
C GLY A 248 -2.33 9.98 -8.11
N LEU A 249 -3.65 9.85 -7.89
CA LEU A 249 -4.32 8.58 -7.65
C LEU A 249 -5.51 8.42 -8.61
N LEU A 250 -5.62 7.25 -9.22
CA LEU A 250 -6.69 6.88 -10.14
C LEU A 250 -7.48 5.70 -9.57
N GLY A 251 -8.80 5.82 -9.48
CA GLY A 251 -9.71 4.71 -9.17
C GLY A 251 -10.46 4.27 -10.41
N VAL A 252 -10.49 2.97 -10.68
CA VAL A 252 -11.18 2.38 -11.83
C VAL A 252 -12.11 1.27 -11.35
N ARG A 253 -13.37 1.34 -11.78
CA ARG A 253 -14.37 0.27 -11.72
C ARG A 253 -14.81 -0.07 -13.15
N ALA A 254 -15.69 -1.06 -13.30
CA ALA A 254 -16.22 -1.45 -14.61
C ALA A 254 -16.95 -0.29 -15.32
N ASP A 255 -17.65 0.54 -14.55
CA ASP A 255 -18.55 1.61 -14.97
C ASP A 255 -18.08 3.02 -14.59
N ALA A 256 -17.09 3.14 -13.70
CA ALA A 256 -16.62 4.43 -13.18
C ALA A 256 -15.09 4.59 -13.27
N VAL A 257 -14.65 5.83 -13.45
CA VAL A 257 -13.24 6.23 -13.36
C VAL A 257 -13.17 7.57 -12.62
N SER A 258 -12.32 7.64 -11.59
CA SER A 258 -12.10 8.82 -10.76
C SER A 258 -10.62 9.11 -10.68
N TRP A 259 -10.21 10.36 -10.86
CA TRP A 259 -8.81 10.75 -10.76
C TRP A 259 -8.66 11.99 -9.89
N ALA A 260 -7.75 11.95 -8.93
CA ALA A 260 -7.34 13.10 -8.14
C ALA A 260 -5.82 13.32 -8.27
N PRO A 261 -5.35 14.54 -8.58
CA PRO A 261 -3.93 14.85 -8.66
C PRO A 261 -3.29 14.77 -7.27
N ALA A 262 -1.97 14.58 -7.25
CA ALA A 262 -1.19 14.72 -6.02
C ALA A 262 -1.19 16.18 -5.55
N LEU A 263 -1.18 16.41 -4.23
CA LEU A 263 -0.83 17.72 -3.69
C LEU A 263 0.63 18.02 -4.00
N THR A 264 0.91 19.27 -4.38
CA THR A 264 2.28 19.77 -4.44
C THR A 264 2.80 19.97 -3.02
N VAL A 265 3.72 19.10 -2.60
CA VAL A 265 4.36 19.15 -1.29
C VAL A 265 5.88 19.01 -1.44
N ALA A 266 6.63 19.49 -0.45
CA ALA A 266 8.07 19.20 -0.38
C ALA A 266 8.27 17.69 -0.13
N VAL A 267 9.05 17.03 -0.98
CA VAL A 267 9.30 15.59 -0.87
C VAL A 267 10.31 15.33 0.25
N ALA A 268 9.89 14.63 1.29
CA ALA A 268 10.74 14.17 2.38
C ALA A 268 11.01 12.65 2.28
N ASN A 269 9.97 11.84 2.08
CA ASN A 269 10.08 10.39 1.96
C ASN A 269 8.91 9.81 1.16
N THR A 270 9.18 9.12 0.06
CA THR A 270 8.11 8.51 -0.75
C THR A 270 7.64 7.15 -0.21
N THR A 271 8.37 6.57 0.76
CA THR A 271 8.05 5.29 1.38
C THR A 271 6.76 5.40 2.21
N GLY A 272 5.83 4.47 2.00
CA GLY A 272 4.54 4.47 2.71
C GLY A 272 3.48 5.42 2.11
N ALA A 273 3.82 6.22 1.09
CA ALA A 273 2.83 7.07 0.42
C ALA A 273 1.69 6.26 -0.22
N GLY A 274 2.02 5.12 -0.84
CA GLY A 274 1.02 4.18 -1.35
C GLY A 274 0.15 3.58 -0.24
N ASP A 275 0.76 3.20 0.88
CA ASP A 275 0.07 2.63 2.04
C ASP A 275 -0.92 3.64 2.64
N ALA A 276 -0.47 4.89 2.80
CA ALA A 276 -1.31 6.00 3.27
C ALA A 276 -2.43 6.33 2.28
N ALA A 277 -2.16 6.28 0.98
CA ALA A 277 -3.19 6.46 -0.04
C ALA A 277 -4.26 5.37 0.04
N LEU A 278 -3.86 4.10 0.21
CA LEU A 278 -4.83 3.02 0.41
C LEU A 278 -5.61 3.20 1.70
N ALA A 279 -4.96 3.55 2.81
CA ALA A 279 -5.64 3.85 4.07
C ALA A 279 -6.68 4.97 3.90
N GLY A 280 -6.35 6.03 3.16
CA GLY A 280 -7.26 7.13 2.85
C GLY A 280 -8.48 6.66 2.06
N VAL A 281 -8.26 5.85 1.01
CA VAL A 281 -9.35 5.21 0.25
C VAL A 281 -10.21 4.36 1.18
N LEU A 282 -9.60 3.46 1.95
CA LEU A 282 -10.29 2.51 2.82
C LEU A 282 -11.06 3.16 3.96
N SER A 283 -10.73 4.40 4.32
CA SER A 283 -11.40 5.11 5.41
C SER A 283 -12.80 5.59 5.06
N VAL A 284 -13.12 5.72 3.76
CA VAL A 284 -14.40 6.26 3.26
C VAL A 284 -15.01 5.47 2.11
N ILE A 285 -14.28 4.51 1.53
CA ILE A 285 -14.82 3.71 0.43
C ILE A 285 -15.95 2.81 0.92
N ASP A 286 -17.03 2.79 0.16
CA ASP A 286 -18.22 2.02 0.48
C ASP A 286 -17.96 0.51 0.63
N ARG A 287 -18.83 -0.10 1.42
CA ARG A 287 -18.90 -1.57 1.61
C ARG A 287 -19.53 -2.25 0.40
N GLU A 288 -20.51 -1.62 -0.24
CA GLU A 288 -21.13 -2.13 -1.47
C GLU A 288 -20.90 -1.15 -2.62
N PRO A 289 -20.60 -1.60 -3.84
CA PRO A 289 -20.32 -0.70 -4.98
C PRO A 289 -21.44 0.24 -5.42
N SER A 290 -22.60 0.27 -4.74
CA SER A 290 -23.81 0.96 -5.20
C SER A 290 -24.16 2.21 -4.37
N THR A 291 -23.48 3.33 -4.60
CA THR A 291 -24.05 4.70 -4.56
C THR A 291 -23.18 5.63 -5.43
N GLU A 292 -23.73 6.75 -5.90
CA GLU A 292 -23.20 7.55 -7.03
C GLU A 292 -21.93 8.39 -6.78
N HIS A 293 -21.42 8.57 -5.55
CA HIS A 293 -20.21 9.38 -5.30
C HIS A 293 -19.15 8.88 -4.25
N PRO A 294 -19.09 7.61 -3.80
CA PRO A 294 -18.04 7.15 -2.88
C PRO A 294 -16.65 7.06 -3.49
N LEU A 295 -16.55 6.73 -4.79
CA LEU A 295 -15.25 6.53 -5.44
C LEU A 295 -14.49 7.85 -5.53
N ASP A 296 -15.15 8.93 -5.92
CA ASP A 296 -14.52 10.26 -6.01
C ASP A 296 -13.96 10.72 -4.66
N LYS A 297 -14.77 10.63 -3.60
CA LYS A 297 -14.32 10.99 -2.25
C LYS A 297 -13.16 10.11 -1.80
N ALA A 298 -13.23 8.80 -2.02
CA ALA A 298 -12.18 7.87 -1.64
C ALA A 298 -10.87 8.15 -2.39
N ILE A 299 -10.92 8.42 -3.69
CA ILE A 299 -9.73 8.72 -4.50
C ILE A 299 -9.15 10.09 -4.13
N ALA A 300 -9.97 11.10 -3.92
CA ALA A 300 -9.51 12.41 -3.46
C ALA A 300 -8.85 12.35 -2.07
N LEU A 301 -9.42 11.59 -1.14
CA LEU A 301 -8.86 11.42 0.20
C LEU A 301 -7.58 10.57 0.16
N GLY A 302 -7.56 9.51 -0.63
CA GLY A 302 -6.36 8.70 -0.88
C GLY A 302 -5.22 9.51 -1.49
N ALA A 303 -5.49 10.34 -2.50
CA ALA A 303 -4.49 11.24 -3.07
C ALA A 303 -3.97 12.24 -2.03
N THR A 304 -4.86 12.82 -1.22
CA THR A 304 -4.49 13.71 -0.11
C THR A 304 -3.55 13.03 0.86
N TRP A 305 -3.91 11.84 1.36
CA TRP A 305 -3.11 11.12 2.36
C TRP A 305 -1.78 10.62 1.79
N GLY A 306 -1.79 10.14 0.56
CA GLY A 306 -0.57 9.75 -0.15
C GLY A 306 0.40 10.91 -0.28
N SER A 307 -0.07 12.08 -0.71
CA SER A 307 0.78 13.27 -0.83
C SER A 307 1.26 13.79 0.53
N LEU A 308 0.42 13.83 1.57
CA LEU A 308 0.86 14.27 2.90
C LEU A 308 1.89 13.31 3.53
N ALA A 309 1.78 12.00 3.27
CA ALA A 309 2.79 11.04 3.69
C ALA A 309 4.15 11.32 3.01
N VAL A 310 4.16 11.76 1.74
CA VAL A 310 5.39 12.15 1.03
C VAL A 310 6.12 13.31 1.72
N ALA A 311 5.38 14.22 2.34
CA ALA A 311 5.92 15.38 3.06
C ALA A 311 6.48 15.03 4.46
N HIS A 312 6.30 13.78 4.92
CA HIS A 312 6.73 13.34 6.23
C HIS A 312 8.03 12.53 6.14
N PRO A 313 8.98 12.64 7.09
CA PRO A 313 10.25 11.91 7.03
C PRO A 313 10.10 10.38 7.24
N THR A 314 9.00 9.93 7.82
CA THR A 314 8.71 8.49 8.05
C THR A 314 7.49 8.04 7.24
N SER A 315 7.36 6.73 7.05
CA SER A 315 6.20 6.08 6.40
C SER A 315 4.90 6.11 7.22
N ARG A 316 4.91 6.79 8.38
CA ARG A 316 3.79 6.87 9.34
C ARG A 316 3.58 8.32 9.78
N PRO A 317 2.89 9.14 8.98
CA PRO A 317 2.58 10.51 9.37
C PRO A 317 1.69 10.53 10.63
N PRO A 318 1.88 11.47 11.57
CA PRO A 318 1.15 11.51 12.83
C PRO A 318 -0.26 12.11 12.71
N HIS A 319 -0.54 12.80 11.60
CA HIS A 319 -1.83 13.46 11.36
C HIS A 319 -2.21 13.34 9.89
N LEU A 320 -3.46 12.95 9.63
CA LEU A 320 -4.07 12.91 8.32
C LEU A 320 -5.49 13.51 8.41
N PRO A 321 -5.89 14.39 7.46
CA PRO A 321 -7.17 15.08 7.52
C PRO A 321 -8.33 14.13 7.18
N ALA A 322 -9.49 14.35 7.80
CA ALA A 322 -10.71 13.58 7.52
C ALA A 322 -11.37 13.95 6.17
N GLU A 323 -11.15 15.17 5.68
CA GLU A 323 -11.69 15.65 4.41
C GLU A 323 -10.56 15.79 3.38
N PRO A 324 -10.86 15.57 2.08
CA PRO A 324 -9.86 15.66 1.04
C PRO A 324 -9.41 17.11 0.82
N LEU A 325 -8.12 17.30 0.54
CA LEU A 325 -7.52 18.60 0.19
C LEU A 325 -7.38 18.78 -1.34
N VAL A 326 -7.67 17.74 -2.11
CA VAL A 326 -7.79 17.77 -3.57
C VAL A 326 -9.19 17.36 -3.98
N SER A 327 -9.59 17.72 -5.19
CA SER A 327 -10.84 17.25 -5.81
C SER A 327 -10.53 16.27 -6.91
N VAL A 328 -11.55 15.52 -7.36
CA VAL A 328 -11.42 14.75 -8.59
C VAL A 328 -11.51 15.66 -9.81
N HIS A 329 -10.83 15.29 -10.89
CA HIS A 329 -10.79 16.04 -12.13
C HIS A 329 -11.16 15.15 -13.33
N PRO A 330 -11.73 15.74 -14.41
CA PRO A 330 -11.82 15.07 -15.69
C PRO A 330 -10.44 14.61 -16.16
N ILE A 331 -10.38 13.44 -16.77
CA ILE A 331 -9.13 12.84 -17.25
C ILE A 331 -9.02 13.09 -18.74
N ASP A 332 -7.93 13.73 -19.15
CA ASP A 332 -7.47 13.70 -20.53
C ASP A 332 -6.75 12.36 -20.77
N LEU A 333 -7.36 11.47 -21.54
CA LEU A 333 -6.85 10.12 -21.76
C LEU A 333 -5.56 10.10 -22.59
N ASP A 334 -5.36 11.09 -23.46
CA ASP A 334 -4.17 11.19 -24.30
C ASP A 334 -2.98 11.82 -23.55
N ARG A 335 -3.22 12.29 -22.32
CA ARG A 335 -2.20 12.91 -21.48
C ARG A 335 -1.11 11.90 -21.11
N GLU A 336 0.12 12.16 -21.55
CA GLU A 336 1.29 11.41 -21.09
C GLU A 336 1.53 11.59 -19.59
N LEU A 337 1.93 10.49 -18.92
CA LEU A 337 2.30 10.47 -17.50
C LEU A 337 3.62 11.21 -17.27
N SER A 338 3.72 11.87 -16.12
CA SER A 338 4.84 12.73 -15.72
C SER A 338 6.18 11.99 -15.71
N VAL A 339 6.17 10.70 -15.36
CA VAL A 339 7.36 9.83 -15.41
C VAL A 339 7.99 9.73 -16.81
N HIS A 340 7.19 9.88 -17.87
CA HIS A 340 7.65 9.80 -19.26
C HIS A 340 7.99 11.17 -19.85
N ARG A 341 7.35 12.25 -19.38
CA ARG A 341 7.62 13.62 -19.84
C ARG A 341 9.06 14.08 -19.57
N GLY A 342 9.62 13.68 -18.43
CA GLY A 342 11.00 14.00 -18.05
C GLY A 342 12.09 13.20 -18.81
N ALA A 343 11.72 12.12 -19.51
CA ALA A 343 12.67 11.34 -20.31
C ALA A 343 12.95 12.02 -21.67
N ALA A 344 11.92 12.61 -22.30
CA ALA A 344 12.05 13.31 -23.58
C ALA A 344 12.91 14.60 -23.48
N ALA A 345 12.84 15.32 -22.35
CA ALA A 345 13.67 16.51 -22.10
C ALA A 345 15.16 16.16 -21.90
N ARG A 346 15.48 14.94 -21.45
CA ARG A 346 16.86 14.48 -21.21
C ARG A 346 17.51 13.84 -22.44
N SER A 347 16.73 13.31 -23.38
CA SER A 347 17.24 12.84 -24.68
C SER A 347 17.51 13.97 -25.69
N GLY A 348 17.09 15.21 -25.40
CA GLY A 348 17.31 16.38 -26.26
C GLY A 348 18.64 17.12 -26.04
N LEU A 349 19.46 16.71 -25.06
CA LEU A 349 20.71 17.40 -24.69
C LEU A 349 21.99 16.72 -25.19
N THR A 350 21.92 15.62 -25.94
CA THR A 350 23.11 14.96 -26.55
C THR A 350 23.22 15.25 -28.04
N GLY A 351 23.13 16.53 -28.43
CA GLY A 351 23.01 16.89 -29.84
C GLY A 351 23.56 18.25 -30.25
N VAL A 352 24.51 18.86 -29.53
CA VAL A 352 25.36 19.92 -30.12
C VAL A 352 26.72 19.95 -29.40
N HIS A 353 27.72 19.28 -29.98
CA HIS A 353 29.10 19.76 -30.02
C HIS A 353 29.75 19.09 -31.23
N ALA A 354 29.80 19.85 -32.33
CA ALA A 354 30.77 19.66 -33.41
C ALA A 354 32.11 20.26 -32.98
#